data_AF-A0A967PCY2-F1
#
_entry.id   AF-A0A967PCY2-F1
#
_cell.length_a   1.000
_cell.length_b   1.000
_cell.length_c   1.000
_cell.angle_alpha   90.00
_cell.angle_beta   90.00
_cell.angle_gamma   90.00
#
_symmetry.space_group_name_H-M   'P 1'
#
loop_
_entity.id
_entity.type
_entity.pdbx_description
1 polymer ?
#
loop_
_entity_poly.entity_id
_entity_poly.type
_entity_poly.pdbx_seq_one_letter_code
_entity_poly.pdbx_strand_id
1 'polypeptide(L)'
;MGLEIVELIISIEETFDIAIDNEEASKVVTVNDCYKLILSNLVKIEDKSWNDEQVWDKMKELLVYQLGVKPEDVIPEADFIKDLGAD
;
A
#
# COMPACT_ATOMS: atom_id res chain seq x y z
N MET A 1 0.94 -14.12 5.41
CA MET A 1 1.60 -13.02 4.70
C MET A 1 2.87 -13.62 4.14
N GLY A 2 2.87 -14.06 2.89
CA GLY A 2 4.12 -14.38 2.24
C GLY A 2 4.88 -13.12 1.91
N LEU A 3 6.03 -13.34 1.29
CA LEU A 3 7.12 -12.38 1.26
C LEU A 3 6.76 -11.12 0.47
N GLU A 4 5.88 -11.23 -0.52
CA GLU A 4 5.51 -10.15 -1.44
C GLU A 4 4.78 -9.00 -0.73
N ILE A 5 3.82 -9.32 0.16
CA ILE A 5 3.09 -8.30 0.93
C ILE A 5 4.03 -7.64 1.94
N VAL A 6 4.91 -8.41 2.58
CA VAL A 6 5.87 -7.87 3.55
C VAL A 6 6.82 -6.89 2.88
N GLU A 7 7.37 -7.23 1.72
CA GLU A 7 8.25 -6.35 0.94
C GLU A 7 7.53 -5.09 0.44
N LEU A 8 6.26 -5.22 0.04
CA LEU A 8 5.42 -4.09 -0.32
C LEU A 8 5.24 -3.12 0.84
N ILE A 9 4.89 -3.62 2.04
CA ILE A 9 4.72 -2.77 3.23
C ILE A 9 6.03 -2.06 3.57
N ILE A 10 7.17 -2.75 3.55
CA ILE A 10 8.48 -2.13 3.79
C ILE A 10 8.77 -1.03 2.75
N SER A 11 8.50 -1.29 1.47
CA SER A 11 8.70 -0.30 0.40
C SER A 11 7.82 0.94 0.61
N ILE A 12 6.60 0.76 1.11
CA ILE A 12 5.67 1.84 1.44
C ILE A 12 6.18 2.64 2.65
N GLU A 13 6.61 1.97 3.71
CA GLU A 13 7.21 2.60 4.90
C GLU A 13 8.40 3.49 4.51
N GLU A 14 9.33 2.97 3.72
CA GLU A 14 10.50 3.73 3.25
C GLU A 14 10.13 4.87 2.29
N THR A 15 9.11 4.68 1.45
CA THR A 15 8.70 5.69 0.46
C THR A 15 8.01 6.88 1.11
N PHE A 16 7.14 6.61 2.09
CA PHE A 16 6.31 7.63 2.73
C PHE A 16 6.86 8.08 4.09
N ASP A 17 8.01 7.53 4.53
CA ASP A 17 8.62 7.78 5.84
C ASP A 17 7.64 7.50 7.00
N ILE A 18 6.85 6.44 6.86
CA ILE A 18 5.85 6.01 7.85
C ILE A 18 6.28 4.72 8.55
N ALA A 19 5.74 4.48 9.74
CA ALA A 19 5.89 3.22 10.46
C ALA A 19 4.54 2.51 10.54
N ILE A 20 4.47 1.31 10.00
CA ILE A 20 3.28 0.46 9.96
C ILE A 20 3.51 -0.73 10.88
N ASP A 21 2.70 -0.86 11.92
CA ASP A 21 2.80 -2.04 12.79
C ASP A 21 2.12 -3.27 12.18
N ASN A 22 2.49 -4.44 12.69
CA ASN A 22 1.97 -5.71 12.18
C ASN A 22 0.45 -5.86 12.36
N GLU A 23 -0.16 -5.21 13.35
CA GLU A 23 -1.61 -5.24 13.52
C GLU A 23 -2.30 -4.43 12.40
N GLU A 24 -1.80 -3.23 12.11
CA GLU A 24 -2.25 -2.40 11.00
C GLU A 24 -2.05 -3.09 9.65
N ALA A 25 -0.86 -3.66 9.39
CA ALA A 25 -0.57 -4.40 8.17
C ALA A 25 -1.49 -5.64 8.01
N SER A 26 -1.79 -6.35 9.10
CA SER A 26 -2.67 -7.54 9.05
C SER A 26 -4.12 -7.23 8.67
N LYS A 27 -4.55 -5.97 8.80
CA LYS A 27 -5.90 -5.51 8.42
C LYS A 27 -5.99 -5.16 6.94
N VAL A 28 -4.87 -5.06 6.23
CA VAL A 28 -4.83 -4.76 4.80
C VAL A 28 -5.23 -5.99 4.01
N VAL A 29 -6.44 -5.93 3.42
CA VAL A 29 -6.95 -6.97 2.53
C VAL A 29 -7.08 -6.44 1.11
N THR A 30 -7.50 -5.18 0.97
CA THR A 30 -7.72 -4.53 -0.34
C THR A 30 -6.76 -3.37 -0.59
N VAL A 31 -6.61 -2.99 -1.87
CA VAL A 31 -5.82 -1.81 -2.29
C VAL A 31 -6.28 -0.55 -1.57
N ASN A 32 -7.59 -0.38 -1.38
CA ASN A 32 -8.15 0.75 -0.64
C ASN A 32 -7.76 0.74 0.85
N ASP A 33 -7.66 -0.44 1.48
CA ASP A 33 -7.22 -0.53 2.87
C ASP A 33 -5.75 -0.09 3.01
N CYS A 34 -4.90 -0.51 2.08
CA CYS A 34 -3.51 -0.07 2.01
C CYS A 34 -3.41 1.45 1.82
N TYR A 35 -4.17 2.01 0.88
CA TYR A 35 -4.22 3.45 0.64
C TYR A 35 -4.62 4.23 1.90
N LYS A 36 -5.70 3.81 2.56
CA LYS A 36 -6.17 4.42 3.81
C LYS A 36 -5.15 4.31 4.93
N LEU A 37 -4.44 3.19 5.02
CA LEU A 37 -3.40 2.98 6.02
C LEU A 37 -2.27 4.00 5.87
N ILE A 38 -1.83 4.25 4.63
CA ILE A 38 -0.81 5.25 4.33
C ILE A 38 -1.29 6.63 4.74
N LEU A 39 -2.49 7.03 4.31
CA LEU A 39 -3.07 8.34 4.65
C LEU A 39 -3.21 8.53 6.16
N SER A 40 -3.71 7.50 6.86
CA SER A 40 -3.86 7.52 8.32
C SER A 40 -2.53 7.79 9.01
N ASN A 41 -1.46 7.09 8.59
CA ASN A 41 -0.14 7.25 9.18
C ASN A 41 0.52 8.59 8.82
N LEU A 42 0.39 9.07 7.59
CA LEU A 42 0.85 10.41 7.19
C LEU A 42 0.22 11.52 8.05
N VAL A 43 -1.08 11.41 8.34
CA VAL A 43 -1.78 12.34 9.24
C VAL A 43 -1.26 12.23 10.68
N LYS A 44 -0.95 11.03 11.18
CA LYS A 44 -0.40 10.82 12.53
C LYS A 44 0.96 11.52 12.70
N ILE A 45 1.81 11.52 11.67
CA ILE A 45 3.13 12.15 11.70
C ILE A 45 3.12 13.63 11.28
N GLU A 46 1.94 14.19 10.99
CA GLU A 46 1.74 15.56 10.50
C GLU A 46 2.55 15.90 9.22
N ASP A 47 2.87 14.88 8.41
CA ASP A 47 3.59 15.08 7.14
C ASP A 47 2.62 15.58 6.06
N LYS A 48 2.96 16.72 5.45
CA LYS A 48 2.17 17.40 4.41
C LYS A 48 2.88 17.42 3.05
N SER A 49 3.92 16.61 2.89
CA SER A 49 4.71 16.49 1.66
C SER A 49 3.93 15.77 0.55
N TRP A 50 2.93 14.99 0.94
CA TRP A 50 2.11 14.18 0.05
C TRP A 50 0.64 14.59 0.11
N ASN A 51 -0.01 14.64 -1.04
CA ASN A 51 -1.47 14.75 -1.15
C ASN A 51 -2.09 13.42 -1.61
N ASP A 52 -3.42 13.30 -1.51
CA ASP A 52 -4.18 12.10 -1.89
C ASP A 52 -3.80 11.53 -3.27
N GLU A 53 -3.71 12.39 -4.30
CA GLU A 53 -3.38 11.97 -5.67
C GLU A 53 -1.95 11.42 -5.76
N GLN A 54 -0.99 12.09 -5.14
CA GLN A 54 0.41 11.64 -5.11
C GLN A 54 0.57 10.31 -4.36
N VAL A 55 -0.12 10.15 -3.22
CA VAL A 55 -0.10 8.90 -2.46
C VAL A 55 -0.66 7.77 -3.31
N TRP A 56 -1.81 8.00 -3.95
CA TRP A 56 -2.46 7.01 -4.80
C TRP A 56 -1.60 6.59 -6.00
N ASP A 57 -1.01 7.56 -6.70
CA ASP A 57 -0.14 7.29 -7.85
C ASP A 57 1.13 6.57 -7.46
N LYS A 58 1.78 7.00 -6.37
CA LYS A 58 3.01 6.36 -5.91
C LYS A 58 2.75 4.94 -5.39
N MET A 59 1.64 4.73 -4.66
CA MET A 59 1.22 3.41 -4.22
C MET A 59 0.94 2.49 -5.42
N LYS A 60 0.19 2.95 -6.43
CA LYS A 60 -0.05 2.17 -7.66
C LYS A 60 1.24 1.76 -8.36
N GLU A 61 2.22 2.67 -8.45
CA GLU A 61 3.53 2.36 -9.04
C GLU A 61 4.24 1.24 -8.28
N LEU A 62 4.25 1.31 -6.94
CA LEU A 62 4.81 0.26 -6.09
C LEU A 62 4.09 -1.07 -6.28
N LEU A 63 2.76 -1.07 -6.36
CA LEU A 63 1.96 -2.28 -6.55
C LEU A 63 2.25 -2.96 -7.89
N VAL A 64 2.28 -2.18 -8.98
CA VAL A 64 2.60 -2.69 -10.32
C VAL A 64 4.02 -3.25 -10.36
N TYR A 65 4.98 -2.57 -9.74
CA TYR A 65 6.37 -2.98 -9.75
C TYR A 65 6.64 -4.21 -8.88
N GLN A 66 6.14 -4.22 -7.64
CA GLN A 66 6.40 -5.28 -6.67
C GLN A 66 5.60 -6.55 -6.98
N LEU A 67 4.32 -6.42 -7.31
CA LEU A 67 3.44 -7.57 -7.56
C LEU A 67 3.44 -8.00 -9.03
N GLY A 68 4.06 -7.23 -9.93
CA GLY A 68 4.08 -7.54 -11.36
C GLY A 68 2.70 -7.52 -12.03
N VAL A 69 1.71 -6.87 -11.41
CA VAL A 69 0.34 -6.73 -11.93
C VAL A 69 0.22 -5.56 -12.89
N LYS A 70 -0.86 -5.50 -13.67
CA LYS A 70 -1.07 -4.36 -14.56
C LYS A 70 -1.67 -3.18 -13.78
N PRO A 71 -1.37 -1.93 -14.18
CA PRO A 71 -1.94 -0.74 -13.54
C PRO A 71 -3.46 -0.68 -13.62
N GLU A 72 -4.07 -1.33 -14.63
CA GLU A 72 -5.53 -1.43 -14.76
C GLU A 72 -6.18 -2.37 -13.74
N ASP A 73 -5.42 -3.34 -13.21
CA ASP A 73 -5.90 -4.29 -12.21
C ASP A 73 -5.84 -3.69 -10.79
N VAL A 74 -5.09 -2.60 -10.60
CA VAL A 74 -4.97 -1.89 -9.32
C VAL A 74 -6.16 -0.97 -9.11
N ILE A 75 -7.29 -1.57 -8.74
CA ILE A 75 -8.52 -0.88 -8.36
C ILE A 75 -8.72 -0.90 -6.84
N PRO A 76 -9.41 0.09 -6.23
CA PRO A 76 -9.60 0.16 -4.78
C PRO A 76 -10.18 -1.12 -4.17
N GLU A 77 -11.06 -1.80 -4.89
CA GLU A 77 -11.76 -3.01 -4.45
C GLU A 77 -10.93 -4.30 -4.58
N ALA A 78 -9.79 -4.26 -5.27
CA ALA A 78 -8.97 -5.44 -5.51
C ALA A 78 -8.39 -5.99 -4.21
N ASP A 79 -8.57 -7.29 -3.98
CA ASP A 79 -7.98 -8.05 -2.88
C ASP A 79 -6.54 -8.45 -3.25
N PHE A 80 -5.59 -8.15 -2.36
CA PHE A 80 -4.18 -8.40 -2.59
C PHE A 80 -3.85 -9.87 -2.86
N ILE A 81 -4.52 -10.78 -2.16
CA ILE A 81 -4.24 -12.21 -2.24
C ILE A 81 -5.09 -12.84 -3.34
N LYS A 82 -6.40 -12.52 -3.38
CA LYS A 82 -7.33 -13.19 -4.29
C LYS A 82 -7.29 -12.64 -5.72
N ASP A 83 -7.13 -11.34 -5.86
CA ASP A 83 -7.22 -10.66 -7.17
C ASP A 83 -5.83 -10.32 -7.71
N LEU A 84 -4.94 -9.82 -6.86
CA LEU A 84 -3.57 -9.43 -7.26
C LEU A 84 -2.54 -10.56 -7.12
N GLY A 85 -2.90 -11.65 -6.44
CA GLY A 85 -2.07 -12.86 -6.35
C GLY A 85 -0.81 -12.72 -5.51
N ALA A 86 -0.77 -11.77 -4.57
CA ALA A 86 0.31 -11.62 -3.61
C ALA A 86 0.23 -12.78 -2.58
N ASP A 87 1.14 -13.76 -2.66
CA ASP A 87 1.20 -14.90 -1.73
C ASP A 87 2.22 -14.69 -0.61
#